data_AF-A0A963JJL0-F1
#
_entry.id   AF-A0A963JJL0-F1
#
_cell.length_a   1.000
_cell.length_b   1.000
_cell.length_c   1.000
_cell.angle_alpha   90.00
_cell.angle_beta   90.00
_cell.angle_gamma   90.00
#
_symmetry.space_group_name_H-M   'P 1'
#
loop_
_entity.id
_entity.type
_entity.pdbx_description
1 polymer ?
#
loop_
_entity_poly.entity_id
_entity_poly.type
_entity_poly.pdbx_seq_one_letter_code
_entity_poly.pdbx_strand_id
1 'polypeptide(L)'
;MPRFAANLTLLFTEVDFLDRFERARRAGFDAVEFQFPYAWPAAEIRARLDAHGLQAVLHNLPAGDWQRGDRGIAVLPGRAAEFRAGVARAIDYAA
;
A
#
# COMPACT_ATOMS: atom_id res chain seq x y z
N MET A 1 11.95 -18.62 12.70
CA MET A 1 11.63 -17.34 13.36
C MET A 1 10.61 -16.59 12.52
N PRO A 2 9.76 -15.73 13.10
CA PRO A 2 8.82 -14.90 12.33
C PRO A 2 9.56 -14.01 11.33
N ARG A 3 8.97 -13.79 10.15
CA ARG A 3 9.42 -12.75 9.22
C ARG A 3 8.61 -11.48 9.47
N PHE A 4 9.28 -10.35 9.63
CA PHE A 4 8.63 -9.07 9.90
C PHE A 4 8.53 -8.24 8.62
N ALA A 5 7.44 -7.48 8.49
CA ALA A 5 7.28 -6.47 7.46
C ALA A 5 7.20 -5.09 8.11
N ALA A 6 7.87 -4.09 7.52
CA ALA A 6 7.73 -2.72 7.97
C ALA A 6 6.45 -2.11 7.39
N ASN A 7 5.58 -1.58 8.27
CA ASN A 7 4.41 -0.83 7.83
C ASN A 7 4.81 0.61 7.48
N LEU A 8 4.95 0.93 6.19
CA LEU A 8 5.42 2.24 5.70
C LEU A 8 4.38 3.35 5.84
N THR A 9 3.14 3.02 6.19
CA THR A 9 2.15 4.04 6.57
C THR A 9 2.45 4.61 7.94
N LEU A 10 3.00 3.80 8.86
CA LEU A 10 3.23 4.18 10.26
C LEU A 10 4.71 4.41 10.59
N LEU A 11 5.62 3.70 9.94
CA LEU A 11 7.07 3.79 10.12
C LEU A 11 7.72 4.67 9.06
N PHE A 12 8.89 5.21 9.39
CA PHE A 12 9.72 6.03 8.49
C PHE A 12 9.00 7.28 7.96
N THR A 13 8.10 7.85 8.76
CA THR A 13 7.29 9.02 8.37
C THR A 13 8.07 10.33 8.36
N GLU A 14 9.34 10.30 8.76
CA GLU A 14 10.30 11.41 8.67
C GLU A 14 10.71 11.72 7.23
N VAL A 15 10.37 10.85 6.27
CA VAL A 15 10.59 11.04 4.82
C VAL A 15 9.32 10.78 4.00
N ASP A 16 9.33 11.22 2.75
CA ASP A 16 8.25 10.99 1.79
C ASP A 16 8.06 9.50 1.51
N PHE A 17 6.83 9.09 1.17
CA PHE A 17 6.42 7.69 1.07
C PHE A 17 7.37 6.82 0.22
N LEU A 18 7.78 7.30 -0.96
CA LEU A 18 8.64 6.53 -1.85
C LEU A 18 10.07 6.35 -1.31
N ASP A 19 10.53 7.23 -0.43
CA ASP A 19 11.86 7.13 0.20
C ASP A 19 11.85 6.15 1.39
N ARG A 20 10.67 5.80 1.91
CA ARG A 20 10.53 4.87 3.04
C ARG A 20 10.96 3.45 2.71
N PHE A 21 10.92 3.07 1.44
CA PHE A 21 11.38 1.76 0.97
C PHE A 21 12.88 1.59 1.21
N GLU A 22 13.70 2.61 0.89
CA GLU A 22 15.13 2.60 1.21
C GLU A 22 15.36 2.47 2.72
N ARG A 23 14.59 3.24 3.52
CA ARG A 23 14.69 3.24 4.98
C ARG A 23 14.38 1.87 5.58
N ALA A 24 13.32 1.21 5.11
CA ALA A 24 12.96 -0.14 5.54
C ALA A 24 14.07 -1.14 5.23
N ARG A 25 14.62 -1.10 4.01
CA ARG A 25 15.72 -1.99 3.63
C ARG A 25 16.97 -1.76 4.47
N ARG A 26 17.34 -0.51 4.73
CA ARG A 26 18.48 -0.13 5.58
C ARG A 26 18.29 -0.53 7.04
N ALA A 27 17.05 -0.57 7.51
CA ALA A 27 16.70 -1.07 8.85
C ALA A 27 16.67 -2.60 8.93
N GLY A 28 16.95 -3.33 7.83
CA GLY A 28 17.05 -4.78 7.81
C GLY A 28 15.75 -5.52 7.53
N PHE A 29 14.70 -4.84 7.06
CA PHE A 29 13.49 -5.50 6.59
C PHE A 29 13.67 -6.02 5.16
N ASP A 30 13.11 -7.21 4.92
CA ASP A 30 12.99 -7.80 3.57
C ASP A 30 11.57 -7.64 3.00
N ALA A 31 10.63 -7.18 3.83
CA ALA A 31 9.22 -7.04 3.46
C ALA A 31 8.63 -5.73 3.97
N VAL A 32 7.64 -5.21 3.25
CA VAL A 32 6.91 -3.99 3.58
C VAL A 32 5.41 -4.16 3.37
N GLU A 33 4.65 -3.41 4.13
CA GLU A 33 3.21 -3.21 3.92
C GLU A 33 2.87 -1.73 4.00
N PHE A 34 1.74 -1.33 3.41
CA PHE A 34 1.25 0.04 3.45
C PHE A 34 -0.23 0.07 3.12
N GLN A 35 -0.98 1.03 3.67
CA GLN A 35 -2.44 1.05 3.52
C GLN A 35 -2.89 1.37 2.09
N PHE A 36 -2.57 2.56 1.58
CA PHE A 36 -3.18 3.08 0.34
C PHE A 36 -2.10 3.64 -0.62
N PRO A 37 -1.68 2.86 -1.63
CA PRO A 37 -0.64 3.28 -2.58
C PRO A 37 -1.17 4.18 -3.72
N TYR A 38 -2.47 4.45 -3.77
CA TYR A 38 -3.17 4.97 -4.94
C TYR A 38 -2.82 6.41 -5.36
N ALA A 39 -2.08 7.14 -4.54
CA ALA A 39 -1.54 8.45 -4.88
C ALA A 39 -0.29 8.37 -5.78
N TRP A 40 0.34 7.20 -5.88
CA TRP A 40 1.53 6.97 -6.70
C TRP A 40 1.23 5.97 -7.82
N PRO A 41 1.88 6.10 -9.00
CA PRO A 41 1.80 5.08 -10.04
C PRO A 41 2.33 3.73 -9.54
N ALA A 42 1.67 2.62 -9.88
CA ALA A 42 2.10 1.28 -9.50
C ALA A 42 3.56 0.98 -9.94
N ALA A 43 3.95 1.47 -11.12
CA ALA A 43 5.31 1.31 -11.64
C ALA A 43 6.39 1.96 -10.76
N GLU A 44 6.10 3.10 -10.11
CA GLU A 44 7.06 3.74 -9.21
C GLU A 44 7.25 2.92 -7.93
N ILE A 45 6.16 2.40 -7.38
CA ILE A 45 6.21 1.51 -6.21
C ILE A 45 6.99 0.24 -6.56
N ARG A 46 6.70 -0.36 -7.72
CA ARG A 46 7.43 -1.52 -8.22
C ARG A 46 8.92 -1.25 -8.33
N ALA A 47 9.30 -0.10 -8.91
CA ALA A 47 10.70 0.29 -9.03
C ALA A 47 11.39 0.42 -7.65
N ARG A 48 10.70 0.93 -6.62
CA ARG A 48 11.26 1.01 -5.24
C ARG A 48 11.40 -0.37 -4.60
N LEU A 49 10.41 -1.26 -4.78
CA LEU A 49 10.50 -2.64 -4.30
C LEU A 49 11.71 -3.36 -4.93
N ASP A 50 11.87 -3.26 -6.25
CA ASP A 50 12.96 -3.88 -6.99
C ASP A 50 14.32 -3.30 -6.61
N ALA A 51 14.46 -1.98 -6.56
CA ALA A 51 15.71 -1.30 -6.23
C ALA A 51 16.24 -1.63 -4.83
N HIS A 52 15.34 -1.99 -3.90
CA HIS A 52 15.69 -2.29 -2.52
C HIS A 52 15.56 -3.78 -2.17
N GLY A 53 15.15 -4.64 -3.12
CA GLY A 53 14.96 -6.07 -2.89
C GLY A 53 13.90 -6.36 -1.83
N LEU A 54 12.82 -5.56 -1.80
CA LEU A 54 11.74 -5.66 -0.83
C LEU A 54 10.53 -6.39 -1.42
N GLN A 55 9.88 -7.21 -0.61
CA GLN A 55 8.58 -7.80 -0.93
C GLN A 55 7.45 -6.94 -0.35
N ALA A 56 6.52 -6.47 -1.20
CA ALA A 56 5.25 -5.95 -0.71
C ALA A 56 4.37 -7.14 -0.27
N VAL A 57 3.99 -7.19 1.01
CA VAL A 57 3.21 -8.31 1.57
C VAL A 57 1.73 -7.97 1.78
N LEU A 58 1.39 -6.68 1.86
CA LEU A 58 0.02 -6.22 2.05
C LEU A 58 -0.17 -4.76 1.60
N HIS A 59 -1.29 -4.52 0.91
CA HIS A 59 -1.93 -3.22 0.82
C HIS A 59 -3.45 -3.34 0.84
N ASN A 60 -4.15 -2.25 1.14
CA ASN A 60 -5.61 -2.24 1.23
C ASN A 60 -6.24 -1.81 -0.10
N LEU A 61 -7.47 -2.25 -0.35
CA LEU A 61 -8.33 -1.69 -1.41
C LEU A 61 -8.60 -0.19 -1.18
N PRO A 62 -9.05 0.56 -2.19
CA PRO A 62 -9.48 1.95 -2.00
C PRO A 62 -10.56 2.06 -0.90
N ALA A 63 -10.36 2.98 0.04
CA ALA A 63 -11.20 3.10 1.22
C ALA A 63 -12.51 3.89 1.00
N GLY A 64 -12.77 4.37 -0.22
CA GLY A 64 -13.78 5.40 -0.48
C GLY A 64 -13.22 6.81 -0.24
N ASP A 65 -14.09 7.75 0.11
CA ASP A 65 -13.70 9.11 0.45
C ASP A 65 -13.33 9.21 1.93
N TRP A 66 -12.03 9.12 2.20
CA TRP A 66 -11.49 9.19 3.55
C TRP A 66 -11.79 10.53 4.25
N GLN A 67 -11.82 11.64 3.51
CA GLN A 67 -12.08 12.99 4.03
C GLN A 67 -13.55 13.16 4.43
N ARG A 68 -14.46 12.48 3.74
CA ARG A 68 -15.89 12.42 4.09
C ARG A 68 -16.23 11.35 5.14
N GLY A 69 -15.23 10.65 5.66
CA GLY A 69 -15.39 9.70 6.78
C GLY A 69 -15.48 8.23 6.37
N ASP A 70 -15.35 7.88 5.09
CA ASP A 70 -15.30 6.47 4.68
C ASP A 70 -14.08 5.76 5.28
N ARG A 71 -14.26 4.49 5.65
CA ARG A 71 -13.21 3.61 6.20
C ARG A 71 -13.22 2.24 5.51
N GLY A 72 -13.59 2.24 4.23
CA GLY A 72 -13.92 1.05 3.46
C GLY A 72 -15.41 0.99 3.14
N ILE A 73 -15.74 0.47 1.96
CA ILE A 73 -17.08 0.54 1.37
C ILE A 73 -17.68 -0.84 1.05
N ALA A 74 -16.97 -1.92 1.41
CA ALA A 74 -17.30 -3.29 1.01
C ALA A 74 -18.69 -3.75 1.50
N VAL A 75 -19.14 -3.25 2.66
CA VAL A 75 -20.42 -3.62 3.27
C VAL A 75 -21.58 -2.71 2.85
N LEU A 76 -21.35 -1.73 1.97
CA LEU A 76 -22.34 -0.74 1.56
C LEU A 76 -23.06 -1.21 0.27
N PRO A 77 -24.32 -1.67 0.33
CA PRO A 77 -24.98 -2.29 -0.82
C PRO A 77 -25.10 -1.33 -2.02
N GLY A 78 -25.34 -0.05 -1.76
CA GLY A 78 -25.45 0.99 -2.79
C GLY A 78 -24.14 1.35 -3.50
N ARG A 79 -23.00 0.81 -3.05
CA ARG A 79 -21.66 1.12 -3.59
C ARG A 79 -20.93 -0.11 -4.13
N ALA A 80 -21.65 -1.20 -4.41
CA ALA A 80 -21.06 -2.43 -4.91
C ALA A 80 -20.30 -2.26 -6.25
N ALA A 81 -20.79 -1.39 -7.14
CA ALA A 81 -20.10 -1.08 -8.41
C ALA A 81 -18.76 -0.37 -8.18
N GLU A 82 -18.73 0.60 -7.25
CA GLU A 82 -17.52 1.31 -6.85
C GLU A 82 -16.51 0.34 -6.19
N PHE A 83 -16.98 -0.55 -5.31
CA PHE A 83 -16.14 -1.57 -4.71
C PHE A 83 -15.51 -2.49 -5.77
N ARG A 84 -16.28 -2.97 -6.76
CA ARG A 84 -15.74 -3.79 -7.87
C ARG A 84 -14.68 -3.07 -8.68
N ALA A 85 -14.87 -1.78 -8.97
CA ALA A 85 -13.84 -0.96 -9.62
C ALA A 85 -12.59 -0.82 -8.75
N GLY A 86 -12.77 -0.67 -7.43
CA GLY A 86 -11.67 -0.64 -6.46
C GLY A 86 -10.89 -1.96 -6.39
N VAL A 87 -11.55 -3.11 -6.52
CA VAL A 87 -10.89 -4.43 -6.61
C VAL A 87 -10.00 -4.48 -7.85
N ALA A 88 -10.51 -4.11 -9.03
CA ALA A 88 -9.72 -4.10 -10.26
C ALA A 88 -8.48 -3.21 -10.12
N ARG A 89 -8.65 -1.99 -9.59
CA ARG A 89 -7.53 -1.09 -9.33
C ARG A 89 -6.52 -1.66 -8.33
N ALA A 90 -6.97 -2.33 -7.28
CA ALA A 90 -6.07 -2.93 -6.30
C ALA A 90 -5.25 -4.09 -6.89
N ILE A 91 -5.80 -4.84 -7.85
CA ILE A 91 -5.11 -5.91 -8.59
C ILE A 91 -3.96 -5.34 -9.42
N ASP A 92 -4.16 -4.20 -10.09
CA ASP A 92 -3.09 -3.54 -10.87
C ASP A 92 -1.86 -3.16 -10.01
N TYR A 93 -2.06 -2.96 -8.70
CA TYR A 93 -0.99 -2.67 -7.74
C TYR A 93 -0.43 -3.92 -7.06
N ALA A 94 -1.06 -5.09 -7.24
CA ALA A 94 -0.66 -6.35 -6.63
C ALA A 94 0.23 -7.22 -7.55
N ALA A 95 0.32 -6.90 -8.84
CA ALA A 95 1.11 -7.60 -9.85
C ALA A 95 2.58 -7.20 -9.84
#